data_AF-A0A8A3PJY8-F1
#
_entry.id   AF-A0A8A3PJY8-F1
#
_cell.length_a   1.000
_cell.length_b   1.000
_cell.length_c   1.000
_cell.angle_alpha   90.00
_cell.angle_beta   90.00
_cell.angle_gamma   90.00
#
_symmetry.space_group_name_H-M   'P 1'
#
loop_
_entity.id
_entity.type
_entity.pdbx_description
1 polymer ?
#
loop_
_entity_poly.entity_id
_entity_poly.type
_entity_poly.pdbx_seq_one_letter_code
_entity_poly.pdbx_strand_id
1 'polypeptide(L)'
;MMLWACAGVPLGAYNIASGFNIALLVQPQILTVLSLVTWAQCWYYGAGWSVSKCVFVTGGVGVVFGGLEVALVEGLKAGQRRNLEWPLICMGILSAVLLAAGVLRHYYDIYVHRTVRGISFIFVGIDAAGDVFSLVSLFFQPHLDILGMVIYASEFLLWCGVLACGGYFNLLPWMKRRNQEKRENGAGAGNSEVGNAVAIQEGTSHDVELERMDSASSRTVFRTPGSRIHVYRPDA
;
A
#
# COMPACT_ATOMS: atom_id res chain seq x y z
N MET A 1 -1.85 -7.50 3.25
CA MET A 1 -1.49 -6.88 4.54
C MET A 1 -1.03 -7.91 5.55
N MET A 2 -1.87 -8.75 6.15
CA MET A 2 -1.37 -9.73 7.16
C MET A 2 -0.34 -10.71 6.59
N LEU A 3 -0.53 -11.23 5.36
CA LEU A 3 0.46 -12.10 4.70
C LEU A 3 1.83 -11.42 4.54
N TRP A 4 1.86 -10.15 4.14
CA TRP A 4 3.11 -9.39 4.01
C TRP A 4 3.76 -9.09 5.36
N ALA A 5 2.96 -8.81 6.39
CA ALA A 5 3.48 -8.65 7.74
C ALA A 5 4.09 -9.96 8.26
N CYS A 6 3.47 -11.10 7.99
CA CYS A 6 4.04 -12.41 8.31
C CYS A 6 5.28 -12.74 7.46
N ALA A 7 5.37 -12.26 6.22
CA ALA A 7 6.50 -12.51 5.32
C ALA A 7 7.76 -11.73 5.74
N GLY A 8 7.58 -10.53 6.29
CA GLY A 8 8.72 -9.72 6.73
C GLY A 8 9.47 -10.29 7.94
N VAL A 9 8.83 -11.14 8.76
CA VAL A 9 9.48 -11.82 9.91
C VAL A 9 10.59 -12.80 9.47
N PRO A 10 10.33 -13.82 8.64
CA PRO A 10 11.39 -14.70 8.14
C PRO A 10 12.39 -13.95 7.25
N LEU A 11 11.97 -12.93 6.49
CA LEU A 11 12.88 -12.11 5.69
C LEU A 11 13.85 -11.30 6.55
N GLY A 12 13.35 -10.65 7.61
CA GLY A 12 14.15 -9.90 8.57
C GLY A 12 15.14 -10.82 9.28
N ALA A 13 14.67 -11.99 9.73
CA ALA A 13 15.53 -12.99 10.34
C ALA A 13 16.64 -13.47 9.40
N TYR A 14 16.30 -13.73 8.12
CA TYR A 14 17.26 -14.06 7.07
C TYR A 14 18.29 -12.94 6.87
N ASN A 15 17.85 -11.70 6.69
CA ASN A 15 18.74 -10.57 6.42
C ASN A 15 19.70 -10.26 7.59
N ILE A 16 19.21 -10.40 8.83
CA ILE A 16 20.02 -10.22 10.04
C ILE A 16 21.03 -11.36 10.20
N ALA A 17 20.60 -12.61 9.95
CA ALA A 17 21.49 -13.77 10.07
C ALA A 17 22.55 -13.84 8.96
N SER A 18 22.23 -13.36 7.75
CA SER A 18 23.19 -13.23 6.63
C SER A 18 24.11 -12.01 6.77
N GLY A 19 23.83 -11.09 7.69
CA GLY A 19 24.68 -9.92 7.94
C GLY A 19 24.70 -8.93 6.77
N PHE A 20 23.56 -8.72 6.10
CA PHE A 20 23.47 -7.78 4.99
C PHE A 20 23.64 -6.31 5.41
N ASN A 21 23.80 -5.42 4.42
CA ASN A 21 23.85 -3.98 4.64
C ASN A 21 22.61 -3.46 5.37
N ILE A 22 22.75 -2.36 6.10
CA ILE A 22 21.67 -1.72 6.87
C ILE A 22 20.41 -1.48 6.01
N ALA A 23 20.58 -1.14 4.73
CA ALA A 23 19.47 -0.95 3.80
C ALA A 23 18.59 -2.22 3.67
N LEU A 24 19.22 -3.38 3.51
CA LEU A 24 18.56 -4.68 3.38
C LEU A 24 17.93 -5.13 4.71
N LEU A 25 18.50 -4.76 5.85
CA LEU A 25 17.90 -5.05 7.16
C LEU A 25 16.64 -4.21 7.43
N VAL A 26 16.62 -2.96 6.97
CA VAL A 26 15.52 -2.02 7.25
C VAL A 26 14.31 -2.28 6.35
N GLN A 27 14.50 -2.76 5.11
CA GLN A 27 13.40 -2.98 4.17
C GLN A 27 12.30 -3.93 4.69
N PRO A 28 12.60 -5.16 5.19
CA PRO A 28 11.57 -6.06 5.74
C PRO A 28 10.86 -5.49 6.96
N GLN A 29 11.55 -4.69 7.76
CA GLN A 29 10.99 -4.05 8.95
C GLN A 29 9.96 -3.00 8.56
N ILE A 30 10.31 -2.14 7.60
CA ILE A 30 9.38 -1.15 7.04
C ILE A 30 8.17 -1.86 6.43
N LEU A 31 8.38 -2.91 5.63
CA LEU A 31 7.29 -3.68 5.03
C LEU A 31 6.35 -4.26 6.10
N THR A 32 6.90 -4.85 7.16
CA THR A 32 6.13 -5.45 8.25
C THR A 32 5.30 -4.40 8.98
N VAL A 33 5.93 -3.28 9.36
CA VAL A 33 5.27 -2.19 10.09
C VAL A 33 4.18 -1.55 9.24
N LEU A 34 4.47 -1.20 7.99
CA LEU A 34 3.46 -0.62 7.09
C LEU A 34 2.31 -1.59 6.82
N SER A 35 2.60 -2.88 6.69
CA SER A 35 1.58 -3.92 6.52
C SER A 35 0.70 -4.08 7.77
N LEU A 36 1.26 -3.97 8.97
CA LEU A 36 0.51 -3.99 10.23
C LEU A 36 -0.34 -2.73 10.40
N VAL A 37 0.20 -1.55 10.10
CA VAL A 37 -0.53 -0.28 10.16
C VAL A 37 -1.70 -0.28 9.19
N THR A 38 -1.48 -0.69 7.94
CA THR A 38 -2.55 -0.77 6.93
C THR A 38 -3.59 -1.82 7.30
N TRP A 39 -3.20 -2.95 7.87
CA TRP A 39 -4.16 -3.92 8.42
C TRP A 39 -4.99 -3.32 9.56
N ALA A 40 -4.38 -2.57 10.47
CA ALA A 40 -5.08 -1.87 11.54
C ALA A 40 -6.07 -0.83 10.99
N GLN A 41 -5.67 -0.08 9.95
CA GLN A 41 -6.52 0.88 9.26
C GLN A 41 -7.74 0.20 8.63
N CYS A 42 -7.57 -0.97 8.00
CA CYS A 42 -8.70 -1.74 7.47
C CYS A 42 -9.72 -2.11 8.55
N TRP A 43 -9.28 -2.46 9.76
CA TRP A 43 -10.18 -2.74 10.88
C TRP A 43 -10.82 -1.48 11.46
N TYR A 44 -10.06 -0.38 11.54
CA TYR A 44 -10.56 0.90 12.02
C TYR A 44 -11.68 1.44 11.12
N TYR A 45 -11.41 1.57 9.82
CA TYR A 45 -12.36 2.15 8.86
C TYR A 45 -13.44 1.14 8.41
N GLY A 46 -13.14 -0.15 8.35
CA GLY A 46 -14.07 -1.17 7.87
C GLY A 46 -15.00 -1.73 8.95
N ALA A 47 -14.48 -1.99 10.15
CA ALA A 47 -15.23 -2.64 11.23
C ALA A 47 -15.60 -1.68 12.38
N GLY A 48 -15.24 -0.40 12.27
CA GLY A 48 -15.57 0.62 13.27
C GLY A 48 -14.88 0.43 14.62
N TRP A 49 -13.71 -0.22 14.64
CA TRP A 49 -12.95 -0.40 15.89
C TRP A 49 -12.46 0.95 16.43
N SER A 50 -12.45 1.13 17.76
CA SER A 50 -11.86 2.32 18.39
C SER A 50 -10.33 2.34 18.20
N VAL A 51 -9.73 3.52 18.01
CA VAL A 51 -8.27 3.69 17.81
C VAL A 51 -7.45 2.95 18.88
N SER A 52 -7.83 3.04 20.15
CA SER A 52 -7.12 2.38 21.24
C SER A 52 -7.07 0.86 21.09
N LYS A 53 -8.19 0.22 20.68
CA LYS A 53 -8.22 -1.23 20.42
C LYS A 53 -7.30 -1.60 19.26
N CYS A 54 -7.32 -0.84 18.17
CA CYS A 54 -6.42 -1.08 17.05
C CYS A 54 -4.96 -0.96 17.47
N VAL A 55 -4.60 0.05 18.25
CA VAL A 55 -3.21 0.24 18.73
C VAL A 55 -2.79 -0.91 19.65
N PHE A 56 -3.63 -1.32 20.60
CA PHE A 56 -3.31 -2.43 21.50
C PHE A 56 -3.17 -3.76 20.76
N VAL A 57 -4.09 -4.09 19.85
CA VAL A 57 -4.04 -5.34 19.08
C VAL A 57 -2.85 -5.36 18.14
N THR A 58 -2.66 -4.30 17.36
CA THR A 58 -1.53 -4.21 16.42
C THR A 58 -0.19 -4.16 17.16
N GLY A 59 -0.12 -3.46 18.30
CA GLY A 59 1.05 -3.47 19.18
C GLY A 59 1.36 -4.87 19.72
N GLY A 60 0.34 -5.60 20.17
CA GLY A 60 0.49 -6.99 20.62
C GLY A 60 1.00 -7.92 19.51
N VAL A 61 0.43 -7.82 18.31
CA VAL A 61 0.90 -8.56 17.13
C VAL A 61 2.35 -8.18 16.78
N GLY A 62 2.69 -6.89 16.84
CA GLY A 62 4.05 -6.40 16.61
C GLY A 62 5.06 -6.96 17.61
N VAL A 63 4.71 -7.04 18.90
CA VAL A 63 5.56 -7.66 19.93
C VAL A 63 5.76 -9.16 19.64
N VAL A 64 4.70 -9.86 19.24
CA VAL A 64 4.79 -11.29 18.85
C VAL A 64 5.70 -11.46 17.64
N PHE A 65 5.57 -10.61 16.62
CA PHE A 65 6.40 -10.68 15.41
C PHE A 65 7.86 -10.37 15.71
N GLY A 66 8.15 -9.33 16.49
CA GLY A 66 9.52 -9.02 16.91
C GLY A 66 10.12 -10.12 17.80
N GLY A 67 9.33 -10.70 18.71
CA GLY A 67 9.77 -11.83 19.52
C GLY A 67 10.06 -13.09 18.69
N LEU A 68 9.21 -13.38 17.71
CA LEU A 68 9.40 -14.48 16.76
C LEU A 68 10.64 -14.25 15.89
N GLU A 69 10.85 -13.03 15.41
CA GLU A 69 12.05 -12.68 14.64
C GLU A 69 13.32 -12.89 15.46
N VAL A 70 13.38 -12.37 16.70
CA VAL A 70 14.53 -12.58 17.58
C VAL A 70 14.78 -14.06 17.84
N ALA A 71 13.74 -14.84 18.09
CA ALA A 71 13.85 -16.28 18.28
C ALA A 71 14.38 -16.99 17.03
N LEU A 72 13.90 -16.60 15.84
CA LEU A 72 14.36 -17.13 14.56
C LEU A 72 15.81 -16.74 14.29
N VAL A 73 16.21 -15.50 14.54
CA VAL A 73 17.60 -15.02 14.37
C VAL A 73 18.55 -15.83 15.25
N GLU A 74 18.23 -16.02 16.53
CA GLU A 74 19.07 -16.82 17.42
C GLU A 74 19.11 -18.30 17.00
N GLY A 75 18.00 -18.83 16.51
CA GLY A 75 17.92 -20.17 15.94
C GLY A 75 18.79 -20.34 14.69
N LEU A 76 18.74 -19.38 13.76
CA LEU A 76 19.54 -19.36 12.53
C LEU A 76 21.02 -19.23 12.85
N LYS A 77 21.40 -18.32 13.75
CA LYS A 77 22.78 -18.18 14.24
C LYS A 77 23.27 -19.45 14.93
N ALA A 78 22.43 -20.13 15.69
CA ALA A 78 22.77 -21.42 16.29
C ALA A 78 22.99 -22.52 15.23
N GLY A 79 22.22 -22.52 14.14
CA GLY A 79 22.42 -23.40 12.98
C GLY A 79 23.72 -23.11 12.24
N GLN A 80 24.03 -21.83 12.00
CA GLN A 80 25.29 -21.41 11.37
C GLN A 80 26.53 -21.80 12.20
N ARG A 81 26.45 -21.72 13.54
CA ARG A 81 27.53 -22.23 14.43
C ARG A 81 27.82 -23.73 14.22
N ARG A 82 26.89 -24.48 13.64
CA ARG A 82 27.04 -25.90 13.27
C ARG A 82 27.32 -26.10 11.78
N ASN A 83 27.64 -25.04 11.03
CA ASN A 83 27.83 -25.04 9.57
C ASN A 83 26.60 -25.55 8.79
N LEU A 84 25.39 -25.35 9.32
CA LEU A 84 24.14 -25.70 8.64
C LEU A 84 23.56 -24.46 7.94
N GLU A 85 23.64 -24.43 6.61
CA GLU A 85 23.11 -23.34 5.78
C GLU A 85 21.64 -23.54 5.38
N TRP A 86 21.16 -24.78 5.43
CA TRP A 86 19.78 -25.13 5.06
C TRP A 86 18.69 -24.32 5.78
N PRO A 87 18.77 -24.04 7.10
CA PRO A 87 17.76 -23.23 7.78
C PRO A 87 17.65 -21.81 7.22
N LEU A 88 18.78 -21.22 6.83
CA LEU A 88 18.86 -19.89 6.26
C LEU A 88 18.17 -19.85 4.88
N ILE A 89 18.49 -20.83 4.04
CA ILE A 89 17.86 -21.02 2.72
C ILE A 89 16.35 -21.21 2.85
N CYS A 90 15.91 -22.05 3.78
CA CYS A 90 14.49 -22.29 4.02
C CYS A 90 13.73 -21.01 4.41
N MET A 91 14.32 -20.15 5.24
CA MET A 91 13.69 -18.88 5.63
C MET A 91 13.61 -17.89 4.47
N GLY A 92 14.67 -17.80 3.65
CA GLY A 92 14.66 -17.00 2.44
C GLY A 92 13.57 -17.44 1.46
N ILE A 93 13.46 -18.74 1.19
CA ILE A 93 12.42 -19.31 0.31
C ILE A 93 11.03 -19.09 0.90
N LEU A 94 10.85 -19.36 2.20
CA LEU A 94 9.56 -19.18 2.89
C LEU A 94 9.08 -17.72 2.77
N SER A 95 9.99 -16.77 2.97
CA SER A 95 9.69 -15.36 2.79
C SER A 95 9.28 -15.05 1.36
N ALA A 96 10.08 -15.45 0.36
CA ALA A 96 9.80 -15.18 -1.05
C ALA A 96 8.42 -15.75 -1.46
N VAL A 97 8.07 -16.94 -0.98
CA VAL A 97 6.74 -17.54 -1.22
C VAL A 97 5.62 -16.74 -0.56
N LEU A 98 5.81 -16.27 0.67
CA LEU A 98 4.81 -15.47 1.38
C LEU A 98 4.61 -14.08 0.75
N LEU A 99 5.69 -13.44 0.29
CA LEU A 99 5.67 -12.18 -0.45
C LEU A 99 4.94 -12.35 -1.78
N ALA A 100 5.35 -13.34 -2.57
CA ALA A 100 4.71 -13.70 -3.83
C ALA A 100 3.22 -14.04 -3.63
N ALA A 101 2.85 -14.77 -2.58
CA ALA A 101 1.46 -15.07 -2.26
C ALA A 101 0.65 -13.80 -1.92
N GLY A 102 1.25 -12.86 -1.20
CA GLY A 102 0.62 -11.57 -0.91
C GLY A 102 0.38 -10.75 -2.17
N VAL A 103 1.34 -10.74 -3.11
CA VAL A 103 1.21 -10.07 -4.41
C VAL A 103 0.23 -10.81 -5.34
N LEU A 104 0.21 -12.14 -5.32
CA LEU A 104 -0.70 -12.94 -6.14
C LEU A 104 -2.17 -12.62 -5.83
N ARG A 105 -2.48 -12.35 -4.56
CA ARG A 105 -3.82 -11.88 -4.16
C ARG A 105 -4.19 -10.57 -4.86
N HIS A 106 -3.24 -9.66 -5.04
CA HIS A 106 -3.43 -8.42 -5.79
C HIS A 106 -3.63 -8.67 -7.30
N TYR A 107 -2.88 -9.62 -7.87
CA TYR A 107 -3.03 -10.01 -9.28
C TYR A 107 -4.42 -10.61 -9.56
N TYR A 108 -4.92 -11.45 -8.65
CA TYR A 108 -6.25 -12.03 -8.73
C TYR A 108 -7.35 -10.97 -8.64
N ASP A 109 -7.22 -10.00 -7.72
CA ASP A 109 -8.20 -8.91 -7.59
C ASP A 109 -8.27 -8.03 -8.85
N ILE A 110 -7.12 -7.71 -9.46
CA ILE A 110 -7.06 -6.96 -10.72
C ILE A 110 -7.71 -7.75 -11.87
N TYR A 111 -7.44 -9.05 -11.94
CA TYR A 111 -7.98 -9.93 -12.98
C TYR A 111 -9.51 -10.09 -12.88
N VAL A 112 -10.04 -10.24 -11.67
CA VAL A 112 -11.46 -10.49 -11.43
C VAL A 112 -12.30 -9.21 -11.47
N HIS A 113 -11.86 -8.12 -10.83
CA HIS A 113 -12.73 -6.96 -10.64
C HIS A 113 -12.74 -5.94 -11.79
N ARG A 114 -11.89 -6.09 -12.83
CA ARG A 114 -11.85 -5.26 -14.07
C ARG A 114 -11.94 -3.73 -13.84
N THR A 115 -11.74 -3.26 -12.61
CA THR A 115 -11.89 -1.86 -12.19
C THR A 115 -10.83 -1.57 -11.13
N VAL A 116 -10.06 -0.52 -11.38
CA VAL A 116 -8.81 -0.22 -10.67
C VAL A 116 -9.09 0.60 -9.41
N ARG A 117 -9.90 0.05 -8.51
CA ARG A 117 -10.15 0.66 -7.20
C ARG A 117 -9.60 -0.25 -6.12
N GLY A 118 -8.34 -0.03 -5.73
CA GLY A 118 -7.83 -0.64 -4.50
C GLY A 118 -6.32 -0.68 -4.32
N ILE A 119 -5.52 -0.60 -5.39
CA ILE A 119 -4.05 -0.66 -5.28
C ILE A 119 -3.45 0.65 -5.78
N SER A 120 -2.72 1.32 -4.89
CA SER A 120 -1.96 2.51 -5.25
C SER A 120 -0.76 2.09 -6.10
N PHE A 121 -0.74 2.46 -7.38
CA PHE A 121 0.43 2.27 -8.25
C PHE A 121 1.72 2.85 -7.65
N ILE A 122 1.59 3.87 -6.80
CA ILE A 122 2.71 4.46 -6.05
C ILE A 122 3.30 3.45 -5.07
N PHE A 123 2.47 2.68 -4.36
CA PHE A 123 2.95 1.65 -3.43
C PHE A 123 3.73 0.56 -4.16
N VAL A 124 3.18 0.07 -5.26
CA VAL A 124 3.81 -0.92 -6.14
C VAL A 124 5.14 -0.40 -6.68
N GLY A 125 5.20 0.87 -7.08
CA GLY A 125 6.42 1.52 -7.55
C GLY A 125 7.48 1.69 -6.44
N ILE A 126 7.06 2.01 -5.22
CA ILE A 126 7.97 2.11 -4.06
C ILE A 126 8.57 0.74 -3.73
N ASP A 127 7.78 -0.33 -3.77
CA ASP A 127 8.29 -1.68 -3.47
C ASP A 127 9.25 -2.15 -4.57
N ALA A 128 8.89 -1.95 -5.85
CA ALA A 128 9.78 -2.23 -6.97
C ALA A 128 11.10 -1.42 -6.90
N ALA A 129 11.01 -0.15 -6.49
CA ALA A 129 12.20 0.68 -6.28
C ALA A 129 13.05 0.15 -5.11
N GLY A 130 12.42 -0.30 -4.03
CA GLY A 130 13.07 -0.96 -2.90
C GLY A 130 13.91 -2.16 -3.35
N ASP A 131 13.34 -3.02 -4.19
CA ASP A 131 14.08 -4.18 -4.72
C ASP A 131 15.25 -3.79 -5.61
N VAL A 132 15.12 -2.73 -6.43
CA VAL A 132 16.24 -2.20 -7.22
C VAL A 132 17.35 -1.70 -6.29
N PHE A 133 17.03 -0.92 -5.26
CA PHE A 133 18.03 -0.44 -4.31
C PHE A 133 18.70 -1.59 -3.54
N SER A 134 17.94 -2.63 -3.20
CA SER A 134 18.46 -3.83 -2.55
C SER A 134 19.38 -4.65 -3.44
N LEU A 135 19.03 -4.83 -4.72
CA LEU A 135 19.91 -5.45 -5.71
C LEU A 135 21.19 -4.65 -5.91
N VAL A 136 21.10 -3.33 -6.05
CA VAL A 136 22.28 -2.46 -6.15
C VAL A 136 23.15 -2.59 -4.89
N SER A 137 22.56 -2.62 -3.70
CA SER A 137 23.31 -2.79 -2.45
C SER A 137 24.05 -4.13 -2.38
N LEU A 138 23.46 -5.20 -2.91
CA LEU A 138 24.10 -6.52 -3.03
C LEU A 138 25.26 -6.52 -4.04
N PHE A 139 25.11 -5.85 -5.18
CA PHE A 139 26.18 -5.75 -6.19
C PHE A 139 27.42 -5.01 -5.70
N PHE A 140 27.24 -4.03 -4.80
CA PHE A 140 28.33 -3.28 -4.20
C PHE A 140 28.92 -3.95 -2.94
N GLN A 141 28.39 -5.11 -2.53
CA GLN A 141 28.88 -5.82 -1.36
C GLN A 141 30.15 -6.64 -1.71
N PRO A 142 31.19 -6.65 -0.84
CA PRO A 142 32.44 -7.41 -1.10
C PRO A 142 32.24 -8.91 -1.23
N HIS A 143 31.19 -9.44 -0.60
CA HIS A 143 30.78 -10.83 -0.68
C HIS A 143 29.43 -10.90 -1.40
N LEU A 144 29.42 -11.48 -2.60
CA LEU A 144 28.21 -11.67 -3.39
C LEU A 144 27.41 -12.84 -2.84
N ASP A 145 26.28 -12.54 -2.18
CA ASP A 145 25.32 -13.55 -1.77
C ASP A 145 24.33 -13.84 -2.91
N ILE A 146 24.52 -15.00 -3.55
CA ILE A 146 23.70 -15.47 -4.67
C ILE A 146 22.25 -15.70 -4.21
N LEU A 147 22.05 -16.17 -2.98
CA LEU A 147 20.70 -16.44 -2.47
C LEU A 147 19.92 -15.15 -2.29
N GLY A 148 20.54 -14.13 -1.69
CA GLY A 148 19.96 -12.78 -1.59
C GLY A 148 19.63 -12.22 -2.97
N MET A 149 20.57 -12.31 -3.91
CA MET A 149 20.37 -11.84 -5.29
C MET A 149 19.17 -12.50 -5.97
N VAL A 150 19.01 -13.82 -5.85
CA VAL A 150 17.88 -14.55 -6.45
C VAL A 150 16.55 -14.12 -5.83
N ILE A 151 16.49 -13.98 -4.50
CA ILE A 151 15.27 -13.56 -3.80
C ILE A 151 14.86 -12.17 -4.28
N TYR A 152 15.72 -11.15 -4.16
CA TYR A 152 15.37 -9.78 -4.55
C TYR A 152 15.15 -9.62 -6.06
N ALA A 153 15.85 -10.37 -6.90
CA ALA A 153 15.61 -10.34 -8.36
C ALA A 153 14.25 -10.93 -8.70
N SER A 154 13.84 -12.01 -8.00
CA SER A 154 12.52 -12.61 -8.21
C SER A 154 11.38 -11.70 -7.76
N GLU A 155 11.54 -11.01 -6.63
CA GLU A 155 10.62 -9.97 -6.13
C GLU A 155 10.48 -8.84 -7.14
N PHE A 156 11.62 -8.29 -7.61
CA PHE A 156 11.64 -7.21 -8.59
C PHE A 156 10.91 -7.57 -9.89
N LEU A 157 11.15 -8.77 -10.43
CA LEU A 157 10.48 -9.26 -11.63
C LEU A 157 8.98 -9.40 -11.42
N LEU A 158 8.58 -9.88 -10.24
CA LEU A 158 7.19 -10.07 -9.88
C LEU A 158 6.47 -8.72 -9.76
N TRP A 159 7.11 -7.71 -9.16
CA TRP A 159 6.61 -6.33 -9.13
C TRP A 159 6.56 -5.66 -10.50
N CYS A 160 7.57 -5.88 -11.35
CA CYS A 160 7.54 -5.43 -12.76
C CYS A 160 6.36 -6.04 -13.51
N GLY A 161 6.06 -7.32 -13.27
CA GLY A 161 4.88 -8.00 -13.82
C GLY A 161 3.58 -7.33 -13.39
N VAL A 162 3.43 -6.99 -12.09
CA VAL A 162 2.26 -6.28 -11.57
C VAL A 162 2.14 -4.88 -12.17
N LEU A 163 3.24 -4.12 -12.25
CA LEU A 163 3.26 -2.80 -12.88
C LEU A 163 2.89 -2.87 -14.37
N ALA A 164 3.43 -3.84 -15.10
CA ALA A 164 3.13 -4.04 -16.50
C ALA A 164 1.66 -4.42 -16.72
N CYS A 165 1.12 -5.35 -15.93
CA CYS A 165 -0.27 -5.77 -16.05
C CYS A 165 -1.25 -4.68 -15.59
N GLY A 166 -1.01 -4.06 -14.43
CA GLY A 166 -1.82 -2.95 -13.94
C GLY A 166 -1.75 -1.74 -14.86
N GLY A 167 -0.56 -1.42 -15.39
CA GLY A 167 -0.32 -0.41 -16.41
C GLY A 167 -1.07 -0.73 -17.70
N TYR A 168 -0.96 -1.95 -18.22
CA TYR A 168 -1.68 -2.34 -19.44
C TYR A 168 -3.19 -2.18 -19.28
N PHE A 169 -3.80 -2.70 -18.20
CA PHE A 169 -5.24 -2.62 -18.00
C PHE A 169 -5.76 -1.23 -17.60
N ASN A 170 -4.94 -0.36 -16.97
CA ASN A 170 -5.35 1.00 -16.55
C ASN A 170 -4.97 2.09 -17.57
N LEU A 171 -3.81 1.98 -18.22
CA LEU A 171 -3.29 2.93 -19.19
C LEU A 171 -4.01 2.82 -20.54
N LEU A 172 -4.43 1.62 -20.98
CA LEU A 172 -5.23 1.45 -22.20
C LEU A 172 -6.57 2.21 -22.17
N PRO A 173 -7.40 2.12 -21.12
CA PRO A 173 -8.63 2.91 -21.03
C PRO A 173 -8.36 4.40 -20.79
N TRP A 174 -7.32 4.78 -20.04
CA TRP A 174 -6.96 6.20 -19.87
C TRP A 174 -6.46 6.82 -21.18
N MET A 175 -5.62 6.12 -21.94
CA MET A 175 -5.11 6.56 -23.23
C MET A 175 -6.23 6.59 -24.28
N LYS A 176 -7.18 5.64 -24.25
CA LYS A 176 -8.40 5.71 -25.08
C LYS A 176 -9.27 6.91 -24.73
N ARG A 177 -9.49 7.21 -23.44
CA ARG A 177 -10.25 8.39 -23.00
C ARG A 177 -9.56 9.69 -23.42
N ARG A 178 -8.24 9.79 -23.24
CA ARG A 178 -7.46 10.95 -23.67
C ARG A 178 -7.47 11.10 -25.20
N ASN A 179 -7.48 10.01 -25.96
CA ASN A 179 -7.64 10.06 -27.42
C ASN A 179 -9.07 10.43 -27.84
N GLN A 180 -10.09 10.08 -27.06
CA GLN A 180 -11.48 10.50 -27.31
C GLN A 180 -11.67 11.99 -26.99
N GLU A 181 -11.20 12.47 -25.84
CA GLU A 181 -11.22 13.89 -25.48
C GLU A 181 -10.44 14.74 -26.50
N LYS A 182 -9.29 14.26 -26.99
CA LYS A 182 -8.51 14.96 -28.03
C LYS A 182 -9.19 14.94 -29.40
N ARG A 183 -10.01 13.92 -29.69
CA ARG A 183 -10.83 13.84 -30.92
C ARG A 183 -12.08 14.73 -30.82
N GLU A 184 -12.72 14.80 -29.66
CA GLU A 184 -13.87 15.67 -29.39
C GLU A 184 -13.46 17.14 -29.39
N ASN A 185 -12.34 17.49 -28.73
CA ASN A 185 -11.79 18.85 -28.76
C ASN A 185 -11.20 19.23 -30.14
N GLY A 186 -10.73 18.26 -30.92
CA GLY A 186 -10.27 18.46 -32.30
C GLY A 186 -11.40 18.62 -33.32
N ALA A 187 -12.58 18.04 -33.04
CA ALA A 187 -13.78 18.22 -33.87
C ALA A 187 -14.56 19.51 -33.52
N GLY A 188 -14.42 20.02 -32.29
CA GLY A 188 -15.01 21.30 -31.86
C GLY A 188 -14.24 22.55 -32.30
N ALA A 189 -12.99 22.43 -32.73
CA ALA A 189 -12.15 23.55 -33.16
C ALA A 189 -12.42 24.05 -34.59
N GLY A 190 -13.42 23.48 -35.28
CA GLY A 190 -13.79 23.86 -36.65
C GLY A 190 -14.80 24.99 -36.76
N ASN A 191 -15.30 25.59 -35.67
CA ASN A 191 -16.42 26.53 -35.80
C ASN A 191 -16.52 27.67 -34.77
N SER A 192 -15.43 28.21 -34.24
CA SER A 192 -15.43 29.53 -33.57
C SER A 192 -14.01 30.08 -33.44
N GLU A 193 -13.64 30.98 -34.36
CA GLU A 193 -12.58 31.95 -34.11
C GLU A 193 -13.11 33.12 -33.28
N VAL A 194 -12.17 33.74 -32.57
CA VAL A 194 -12.18 35.05 -31.89
C VAL A 194 -12.60 35.05 -30.41
N GLY A 195 -11.60 35.16 -29.53
CA GLY A 195 -11.77 35.82 -28.24
C GLY A 195 -10.88 35.37 -27.08
N ASN A 196 -9.75 36.06 -26.91
CA ASN A 196 -8.92 36.22 -25.70
C ASN A 196 -7.92 35.13 -25.29
N ALA A 197 -6.66 35.55 -25.45
CA ALA A 197 -5.49 35.09 -24.73
C ALA A 197 -5.67 35.12 -23.21
N VAL A 198 -5.08 34.15 -22.51
CA VAL A 198 -3.88 34.32 -21.67
C VAL A 198 -3.54 32.95 -21.09
N ALA A 199 -2.38 32.43 -21.44
CA ALA A 199 -1.74 31.32 -20.77
C ALA A 199 -1.18 31.81 -19.43
N ILE A 200 -1.36 31.04 -18.35
CA ILE A 200 -0.42 30.92 -17.21
C ILE A 200 -0.92 29.85 -16.21
N GLN A 201 -0.12 28.77 -16.11
CA GLN A 201 0.52 28.30 -14.87
C GLN A 201 -0.16 27.27 -13.94
N GLU A 202 0.67 26.25 -13.65
CA GLU A 202 0.84 25.45 -12.42
C GLU A 202 -0.27 24.52 -11.90
N GLY A 203 -0.02 23.22 -12.06
CA GLY A 203 0.78 22.47 -11.09
C GLY A 203 0.40 22.59 -9.61
N THR A 204 0.03 21.44 -9.04
CA THR A 204 0.25 21.00 -7.64
C THR A 204 -0.95 21.10 -6.69
N SER A 205 -1.44 19.90 -6.33
CA SER A 205 -1.90 19.43 -5.01
C SER A 205 -2.63 20.39 -4.07
N HIS A 206 -3.87 20.06 -3.69
CA HIS A 206 -4.22 19.60 -2.34
C HIS A 206 -5.75 19.59 -2.14
N ASP A 207 -6.22 18.48 -1.56
CA ASP A 207 -7.28 18.34 -0.56
C ASP A 207 -8.61 19.11 -0.67
N VAL A 208 -9.68 18.30 -0.65
CA VAL A 208 -10.87 18.41 0.22
C VAL A 208 -11.50 19.80 0.36
N GLU A 209 -12.67 20.01 -0.24
CA GLU A 209 -13.82 20.62 0.45
C GLU A 209 -15.14 20.40 -0.36
N LEU A 210 -16.18 20.00 0.37
CA LEU A 210 -17.62 20.28 0.20
C LEU A 210 -18.25 20.36 -1.21
N GLU A 211 -19.10 19.37 -1.54
CA GLU A 211 -20.54 19.57 -1.82
C GLU A 211 -21.14 18.29 -2.44
N ARG A 212 -21.80 17.48 -1.61
CA ARG A 212 -23.04 16.74 -1.93
C ARG A 212 -23.45 15.90 -0.74
N MET A 213 -23.93 16.57 0.31
CA MET A 213 -25.00 16.02 1.13
C MET A 213 -26.21 16.91 0.90
N ASP A 214 -26.98 16.56 -0.12
CA ASP A 214 -28.42 16.81 -0.07
C ASP A 214 -29.12 15.58 -0.64
N SER A 215 -29.94 14.98 0.22
CA SER A 215 -30.82 13.82 -0.01
C SER A 215 -30.33 12.48 0.57
N ALA A 216 -30.36 12.37 1.91
CA ALA A 216 -30.94 11.21 2.58
C ALA A 216 -31.03 11.45 4.10
N SER A 217 -32.18 11.94 4.54
CA SER A 217 -32.95 11.48 5.71
C SER A 217 -32.20 11.09 7.00
N SER A 218 -32.57 11.82 8.06
CA SER A 218 -32.91 11.34 9.40
C SER A 218 -31.93 11.58 10.56
N ARG A 219 -32.53 12.17 11.61
CA ARG A 219 -32.22 12.15 13.05
C ARG A 219 -31.26 13.20 13.59
N THR A 220 -31.82 14.33 14.01
CA THR A 220 -31.27 15.13 15.11
C THR A 220 -32.27 15.22 16.26
N VAL A 221 -32.03 14.33 17.22
CA VAL A 221 -32.37 14.44 18.63
C VAL A 221 -31.58 15.63 19.18
N PHE A 222 -32.24 16.72 19.56
CA PHE A 222 -31.90 17.56 20.73
C PHE A 222 -32.97 18.66 20.89
N ARG A 223 -33.78 18.52 21.94
CA ARG A 223 -34.58 19.60 22.54
C ARG A 223 -33.66 20.44 23.44
N THR A 224 -33.86 21.74 23.47
CA THR A 224 -33.79 22.54 24.71
C THR A 224 -34.69 23.79 24.58
N PRO A 225 -35.27 24.28 25.69
CA PRO A 225 -36.42 25.17 25.69
C PRO A 225 -36.03 26.65 25.79
N GLY A 226 -36.79 27.54 25.13
CA GLY A 226 -36.59 28.99 25.21
C GLY A 226 -37.85 29.78 24.87
N SER A 227 -38.64 30.07 25.91
CA SER A 227 -39.43 31.31 26.14
C SER A 227 -40.32 31.92 25.03
N ARG A 228 -41.63 31.72 25.23
CA ARG A 228 -42.78 32.66 25.11
C ARG A 228 -42.64 33.88 24.17
N ILE A 229 -43.51 33.96 23.16
CA ILE A 229 -44.37 35.14 22.91
C ILE A 229 -45.78 34.66 22.56
N HIS A 230 -46.74 35.12 23.35
CA HIS A 230 -48.19 35.01 23.15
C HIS A 230 -48.61 35.94 22.01
N VAL A 231 -49.35 35.44 21.02
CA VAL A 231 -50.20 36.29 20.17
C VAL A 231 -51.60 35.71 20.20
N TYR A 232 -52.44 36.36 21.01
CA TYR A 232 -53.88 36.13 21.11
C TYR A 232 -54.55 36.77 19.89
N ARG A 233 -55.30 35.98 19.11
CA ARG A 233 -56.20 36.46 18.06
C ARG A 233 -57.63 36.20 18.57
N PRO A 234 -58.46 37.23 18.80
CA PRO A 234 -59.85 37.01 19.14
C PRO A 234 -60.65 36.66 17.89
N ASP A 235 -61.47 35.62 18.01
CA ASP A 235 -62.54 35.27 17.08
C ASP A 235 -63.66 36.32 17.14
N ALA A 236 -64.32 36.50 16.00
CA ALA A 236 -65.65 37.09 15.87
C ALA A 236 -66.59 36.02 15.31
#